data_AF-A0AAX1WEP4-F1
#
_entry.id   AF-A0AAX1WEP4-F1
#
_cell.length_a   1.000
_cell.length_b   1.000
_cell.length_c   1.000
_cell.angle_alpha   90.00
_cell.angle_beta   90.00
_cell.angle_gamma   90.00
#
_symmetry.space_group_name_H-M   'P 1'
#
loop_
_entity.id
_entity.type
_entity.pdbx_description
1 polymer ?
#
loop_
_entity_poly.entity_id
_entity_poly.type
_entity_poly.pdbx_seq_one_letter_code
_entity_poly.pdbx_strand_id
1 'polypeptide(L)'
;MTSLQQRAELHRQIWAIANDVRGSVDGWDFKQYVLGALFYRFISENFSSYMEAGDESIHYAELDDSIITDDIKEDAIRTKGYFIYPSQLFCNVAAKANTNDRLNADLNSIFVDIESSAYGYPSEADIKGLFADFDTTSNRLGNTVKDKNSRLAAVLKGVEGL
;
A
#
# COMPACT_ATOMS: atom_id res chain seq x y z
N MET A 1 0.87 10.20 -26.35
CA MET A 1 1.41 11.01 -25.23
C MET A 1 2.78 10.46 -24.90
N THR A 2 3.79 11.30 -24.73
CA THR A 2 5.16 10.83 -24.45
C THR A 2 5.31 10.42 -22.98
N SER A 3 6.22 9.49 -22.67
CA SER A 3 6.48 9.02 -21.29
C SER A 3 6.83 10.14 -20.30
N LEU A 4 7.38 11.25 -20.80
CA LEU A 4 7.65 12.47 -20.04
C LEU A 4 6.38 13.25 -19.66
N GLN A 5 5.37 13.29 -20.53
CA GLN A 5 4.08 13.92 -20.24
C GLN A 5 3.28 13.10 -19.22
N GLN A 6 3.29 11.77 -19.33
CA GLN A 6 2.65 10.89 -18.33
C GLN A 6 3.32 11.02 -16.94
N ARG A 7 4.66 11.06 -16.87
CA ARG A 7 5.38 11.31 -15.61
C ARG A 7 5.07 12.69 -15.02
N ALA A 8 4.97 13.73 -15.85
CA ALA A 8 4.65 15.08 -15.38
C ALA A 8 3.20 15.20 -14.89
N GLU A 9 2.26 14.50 -15.53
CA GLU A 9 0.86 14.43 -15.12
C GLU A 9 0.72 13.68 -13.79
N LEU A 10 1.36 12.51 -13.68
CA LEU A 10 1.39 11.71 -12.45
C LEU A 10 1.98 12.51 -11.28
N HIS A 11 3.10 13.20 -11.50
CA HIS A 11 3.71 14.08 -10.50
C HIS A 11 2.79 15.24 -10.08
N ARG A 12 2.02 15.81 -11.01
CA ARG A 12 1.03 16.87 -10.68
C ARG A 12 -0.11 16.33 -9.85
N GLN A 13 -0.67 15.18 -10.20
CA GLN A 13 -1.77 14.60 -9.46
C GLN A 13 -1.32 14.19 -8.04
N ILE A 14 -0.14 13.59 -7.89
CA ILE A 14 0.48 13.31 -6.58
C ILE A 14 0.61 14.59 -5.75
N TRP A 15 1.08 15.68 -6.36
CA TRP A 15 1.19 16.98 -5.69
C TRP A 15 -0.15 17.63 -5.34
N ALA A 16 -1.19 17.43 -6.16
CA ALA A 16 -2.53 17.94 -5.92
C ALA A 16 -3.15 17.29 -4.67
N ILE A 17 -2.98 15.98 -4.49
CA ILE A 17 -3.43 15.27 -3.29
C ILE A 17 -2.66 15.72 -2.06
N ALA A 18 -1.34 15.88 -2.18
CA ALA A 18 -0.51 16.42 -1.11
C ALA A 18 -0.90 17.87 -0.73
N ASN A 19 -1.58 18.62 -1.61
CA ASN A 19 -2.15 19.94 -1.31
C ASN A 19 -3.52 19.82 -0.63
N ASP A 20 -4.44 18.99 -1.15
CA ASP A 20 -5.82 18.89 -0.65
C ASP A 20 -5.92 18.37 0.78
N VAL A 21 -5.00 17.49 1.18
CA VAL A 21 -5.04 16.84 2.51
C VAL A 21 -4.12 17.56 3.52
N ARG A 22 -3.49 18.68 3.15
CA ARG A 22 -2.62 19.50 4.03
C ARG A 22 -3.39 20.22 5.15
N GLY A 23 -4.72 20.16 5.16
CA GLY A 23 -5.53 20.77 6.22
C GLY A 23 -5.31 20.10 7.58
N SER A 24 -4.58 20.79 8.48
CA SER A 24 -4.37 20.50 9.91
C SER A 24 -3.25 19.54 10.34
N VAL A 25 -2.41 19.04 9.42
CA VAL A 25 -1.20 18.25 9.74
C VAL A 25 0.03 18.99 9.21
N ASP A 26 1.13 19.01 9.98
CA ASP A 26 2.39 19.60 9.53
C ASP A 26 2.80 18.93 8.20
N GLY A 27 2.93 19.73 7.14
CA GLY A 27 2.93 19.23 5.74
C GLY A 27 4.08 18.29 5.40
N TRP A 28 5.11 18.26 6.25
CA TRP A 28 6.24 17.33 6.16
C TRP A 28 5.85 15.89 6.55
N ASP A 29 5.04 15.71 7.59
CA ASP A 29 4.58 14.39 8.04
C ASP A 29 3.60 13.78 7.06
N PHE A 30 2.71 14.61 6.53
CA PHE A 30 1.72 14.18 5.54
C PHE A 30 2.37 13.64 4.25
N LYS A 31 3.52 14.19 3.86
CA LYS A 31 4.29 13.72 2.70
C LYS A 31 4.71 12.26 2.85
N GLN A 32 5.13 11.83 4.04
CA GLN A 32 5.57 10.45 4.28
C GLN A 32 4.41 9.47 4.14
N TYR A 33 3.22 9.82 4.67
CA TYR A 33 2.03 9.00 4.49
C TYR A 33 1.60 8.91 3.01
N VAL A 34 1.62 10.01 2.26
CA VAL A 34 1.27 9.95 0.83
C VAL A 34 2.29 9.11 0.05
N LEU A 35 3.59 9.31 0.29
CA LEU A 35 4.64 8.56 -0.39
C LEU A 35 4.58 7.07 -0.06
N GLY A 36 4.39 6.70 1.20
CA GLY A 36 4.26 5.29 1.58
C GLY A 36 2.96 4.67 1.07
N ALA A 37 1.85 5.41 0.99
CA ALA A 37 0.61 4.92 0.38
C ALA A 37 0.75 4.74 -1.15
N LEU A 38 1.44 5.66 -1.83
CA LEU A 38 1.77 5.52 -3.26
C LEU A 38 2.67 4.32 -3.51
N PHE A 39 3.67 4.13 -2.66
CA PHE A 39 4.57 3.00 -2.76
C PHE A 39 3.83 1.68 -2.49
N TYR A 40 2.96 1.63 -1.47
CA TYR A 40 2.09 0.49 -1.20
C TYR A 40 1.16 0.17 -2.38
N ARG A 41 0.57 1.19 -3.02
CA ARG A 41 -0.19 1.03 -4.27
C ARG A 41 0.68 0.43 -5.38
N PHE A 42 1.87 0.99 -5.60
CA PHE A 42 2.79 0.54 -6.64
C PHE A 42 3.19 -0.93 -6.47
N ILE A 43 3.60 -1.35 -5.26
CA ILE A 43 3.96 -2.76 -5.03
C ILE A 43 2.75 -3.68 -5.14
N SER A 44 1.56 -3.24 -4.71
CA SER A 44 0.32 -4.02 -4.83
C SER A 44 -0.04 -4.28 -6.30
N GLU A 45 -0.03 -3.24 -7.13
CA GLU A 45 -0.30 -3.34 -8.56
C GLU A 45 0.76 -4.19 -9.27
N ASN A 46 2.04 -4.00 -8.93
CA ASN A 46 3.13 -4.78 -9.51
C ASN A 46 3.06 -6.26 -9.13
N PHE A 47 2.62 -6.56 -7.90
CA PHE A 47 2.45 -7.91 -7.41
C PHE A 47 1.23 -8.59 -8.05
N SER A 48 0.07 -7.92 -8.10
CA SER A 48 -1.13 -8.44 -8.80
C SER A 48 -0.84 -8.74 -10.26
N SER A 49 -0.22 -7.79 -10.98
CA SER A 49 0.13 -7.98 -12.40
C SER A 49 1.11 -9.14 -12.62
N TYR A 50 1.98 -9.44 -11.67
CA TYR A 50 2.86 -10.59 -11.73
C TYR A 50 2.11 -11.91 -11.51
N MET A 51 1.22 -11.95 -10.52
CA MET A 51 0.40 -13.13 -10.23
C MET A 51 -0.56 -13.46 -11.38
N GLU A 52 -1.02 -12.45 -12.10
CA GLU A 52 -1.87 -12.60 -13.27
C GLU A 52 -1.08 -12.99 -14.53
N ALA A 53 0.23 -12.73 -14.58
CA ALA A 53 1.13 -13.10 -15.68
C ALA A 53 0.66 -12.68 -17.10
N GLY A 54 -0.23 -11.68 -17.20
CA GLY A 54 -0.84 -11.25 -18.46
C GLY A 54 -2.03 -12.11 -18.92
N ASP A 55 -2.53 -13.01 -18.08
CA ASP A 55 -3.76 -13.77 -18.30
C ASP A 55 -4.97 -12.96 -17.84
N GLU A 56 -5.79 -12.52 -18.80
CA GLU A 56 -7.00 -11.73 -18.54
C GLU A 56 -8.10 -12.49 -17.78
N SER A 57 -7.99 -13.83 -17.65
CA SER A 57 -8.94 -14.64 -16.88
C SER A 57 -8.61 -14.73 -15.39
N ILE A 58 -7.42 -14.29 -14.99
CA ILE A 58 -6.98 -14.28 -13.60
C ILE A 58 -7.13 -12.85 -13.07
N HIS A 59 -7.86 -12.71 -11.98
CA HIS A 59 -7.98 -11.44 -11.25
C HIS A 59 -7.50 -11.66 -9.83
N TYR A 60 -6.19 -11.44 -9.59
CA TYR A 60 -5.56 -11.82 -8.33
C TYR A 60 -6.22 -11.11 -7.13
N ALA A 61 -6.65 -9.87 -7.31
CA ALA A 61 -7.36 -9.10 -6.30
C ALA A 61 -8.73 -9.66 -5.88
N GLU A 62 -9.35 -10.51 -6.71
CA GLU A 62 -10.66 -11.11 -6.44
C GLU A 62 -10.55 -12.52 -5.82
N LEU A 63 -9.33 -13.05 -5.72
CA LEU A 63 -9.10 -14.38 -5.14
C LEU A 63 -9.21 -14.33 -3.61
N ASP A 64 -9.59 -15.46 -3.02
CA ASP A 64 -9.61 -15.63 -1.57
C ASP A 64 -8.21 -15.99 -1.06
N ASP A 65 -7.79 -15.42 0.08
CA ASP A 65 -6.46 -15.72 0.64
C ASP A 65 -6.23 -17.22 0.89
N SER A 66 -7.30 -18.01 1.12
CA SER A 66 -7.21 -19.45 1.34
C SER A 66 -6.75 -20.26 0.13
N ILE A 67 -6.83 -19.70 -1.08
CA ILE A 67 -6.32 -20.37 -2.29
C ILE A 67 -4.81 -20.22 -2.43
N ILE A 68 -4.17 -19.35 -1.64
CA ILE A 68 -2.73 -19.15 -1.63
C ILE A 68 -2.09 -20.29 -0.83
N THR A 69 -1.39 -21.17 -1.54
CA THR A 69 -0.58 -22.23 -0.94
C THR A 69 0.81 -21.72 -0.56
N ASP A 70 1.50 -22.45 0.32
CA ASP A 70 2.88 -22.14 0.70
C ASP A 70 3.84 -22.17 -0.52
N ASP A 71 3.61 -23.08 -1.48
CA ASP A 71 4.40 -23.17 -2.71
C ASP A 71 4.24 -21.90 -3.56
N ILE A 72 3.01 -21.40 -3.74
CA ILE A 72 2.74 -20.14 -4.47
C ILE A 72 3.44 -18.97 -3.78
N LYS A 73 3.36 -18.94 -2.44
CA LYS A 73 3.98 -17.90 -1.64
C LYS A 73 5.50 -17.94 -1.78
N GLU A 74 6.12 -19.10 -1.65
CA GLU A 74 7.58 -19.27 -1.76
C GLU A 74 8.10 -18.89 -3.15
N ASP A 75 7.43 -19.33 -4.22
CA ASP A 75 7.81 -18.96 -5.59
C ASP A 75 7.68 -17.45 -5.82
N ALA A 76 6.59 -16.83 -5.35
CA ALA A 76 6.41 -15.39 -5.45
C ALA A 76 7.51 -14.63 -4.69
N ILE A 77 7.88 -15.04 -3.47
CA ILE A 77 8.96 -14.38 -2.71
C ILE A 77 10.31 -14.56 -3.39
N ARG A 78 10.63 -15.74 -3.93
CA ARG A 78 11.90 -15.99 -4.62
C ARG A 78 12.06 -15.12 -5.87
N THR A 79 10.96 -14.82 -6.57
CA THR A 79 10.99 -14.02 -7.80
C THR A 79 10.84 -12.52 -7.55
N LYS A 80 9.91 -12.10 -6.67
CA LYS A 80 9.60 -10.69 -6.39
C LYS A 80 10.33 -10.11 -5.19
N GLY A 81 10.76 -10.96 -4.27
CA GLY A 81 11.43 -10.57 -3.04
C GLY A 81 10.50 -10.24 -1.88
N TYR A 82 9.18 -10.26 -2.08
CA TYR A 82 8.16 -10.04 -1.05
C TYR A 82 6.84 -10.72 -1.47
N PHE A 83 5.89 -10.79 -0.56
CA PHE A 83 4.56 -11.35 -0.77
C PHE A 83 3.46 -10.43 -0.23
N ILE A 84 2.34 -10.34 -0.95
CA ILE A 84 1.13 -9.61 -0.54
C ILE A 84 -0.07 -10.52 -0.78
N TYR A 85 -0.90 -10.78 0.24
CA TYR A 85 -2.14 -11.55 0.03
C TYR A 85 -3.18 -10.75 -0.79
N PRO A 86 -4.12 -11.41 -1.48
CA PRO A 86 -5.22 -10.73 -2.18
C PRO A 86 -5.94 -9.72 -1.28
N SER A 87 -6.34 -10.10 -0.07
CA SER A 87 -7.04 -9.21 0.86
C SER A 87 -6.22 -8.00 1.31
N GLN A 88 -4.89 -8.11 1.23
CA GLN A 88 -3.89 -7.13 1.62
C GLN A 88 -3.42 -6.26 0.45
N LEU A 89 -4.03 -6.34 -0.73
CA LEU A 89 -3.72 -5.43 -1.83
C LEU A 89 -4.27 -4.03 -1.53
N PHE A 90 -3.56 -3.02 -2.03
CA PHE A 90 -3.98 -1.62 -1.91
C PHE A 90 -5.43 -1.39 -2.34
N CYS A 91 -5.86 -1.95 -3.48
CA CYS A 91 -7.23 -1.78 -3.98
C CYS A 91 -8.28 -2.31 -2.99
N ASN A 92 -8.03 -3.48 -2.39
CA ASN A 92 -8.94 -4.11 -1.44
C ASN A 92 -8.99 -3.38 -0.09
N VAL A 93 -7.84 -2.87 0.38
CA VAL A 93 -7.79 -2.06 1.60
C VAL A 93 -8.41 -0.69 1.37
N ALA A 94 -8.09 -0.02 0.26
CA ALA A 94 -8.66 1.28 -0.12
C ALA A 94 -10.18 1.19 -0.26
N ALA A 95 -10.72 0.15 -0.89
CA ALA A 95 -12.15 -0.08 -1.01
C ALA A 95 -12.88 -0.09 0.35
N LYS A 96 -12.25 -0.67 1.38
CA LYS A 96 -12.81 -0.79 2.74
C LYS A 96 -12.37 0.32 3.70
N ALA A 97 -11.52 1.26 3.26
CA ALA A 97 -10.84 2.19 4.17
C ALA A 97 -11.79 3.09 4.98
N ASN A 98 -12.90 3.55 4.37
CA ASN A 98 -13.86 4.44 5.04
C ASN A 98 -14.76 3.73 6.07
N THR A 99 -14.85 2.40 6.01
CA THR A 99 -15.73 1.59 6.87
C THR A 99 -14.95 0.71 7.85
N ASN A 100 -13.62 0.69 7.75
CA ASN A 100 -12.77 -0.11 8.61
C ASN A 100 -12.36 0.65 9.88
N ASP A 101 -13.02 0.34 11.00
CA ASP A 101 -12.72 0.89 12.33
C ASP A 101 -11.37 0.41 12.90
N ARG A 102 -10.67 -0.51 12.22
CA ARG A 102 -9.35 -1.03 12.58
C ARG A 102 -8.29 -0.75 11.51
N LEU A 103 -8.56 0.17 10.58
CA LEU A 103 -7.69 0.45 9.44
C LEU A 103 -6.22 0.65 9.83
N ASN A 104 -5.95 1.40 10.90
CA ASN A 104 -4.59 1.64 11.38
C ASN A 104 -3.87 0.33 11.78
N ALA A 105 -4.55 -0.56 12.50
CA ALA A 105 -3.99 -1.83 12.94
C ALA A 105 -3.81 -2.80 11.77
N ASP A 106 -4.79 -2.85 10.87
CA ASP A 106 -4.75 -3.73 9.70
C ASP A 106 -3.64 -3.30 8.73
N LEU A 107 -3.49 -1.99 8.47
CA LEU A 107 -2.36 -1.47 7.68
C LEU A 107 -1.00 -1.82 8.32
N ASN A 108 -0.88 -1.67 9.64
CA ASN A 108 0.34 -2.04 10.34
C ASN A 108 0.65 -3.54 10.19
N SER A 109 -0.37 -4.40 10.34
CA SER A 109 -0.21 -5.84 10.15
C SER A 109 0.22 -6.16 8.72
N ILE A 110 -0.41 -5.55 7.72
CA ILE A 110 -0.07 -5.74 6.32
C ILE A 110 1.39 -5.37 6.06
N PHE A 111 1.84 -4.21 6.54
CA PHE A 111 3.23 -3.80 6.33
C PHE A 111 4.23 -4.75 7.01
N VAL A 112 3.92 -5.22 8.22
CA VAL A 112 4.73 -6.24 8.91
C VAL A 112 4.73 -7.56 8.14
N ASP A 113 3.59 -7.99 7.58
CA ASP A 113 3.48 -9.22 6.80
C ASP A 113 4.30 -9.13 5.50
N ILE A 114 4.26 -7.99 4.81
CA ILE A 114 5.07 -7.73 3.62
C ILE A 114 6.56 -7.75 3.97
N GLU A 115 6.97 -7.06 5.04
CA GLU A 115 8.37 -7.04 5.45
C GLU A 115 8.89 -8.42 5.90
N SER A 116 8.08 -9.14 6.67
CA SER A 116 8.44 -10.47 7.17
C SER A 116 8.37 -11.57 6.11
N SER A 117 7.64 -11.36 5.02
CA SER A 117 7.61 -12.30 3.89
C SER A 117 8.99 -12.54 3.28
N ALA A 118 9.88 -11.55 3.35
CA ALA A 118 11.24 -11.62 2.80
C ALA A 118 12.26 -12.25 3.77
N TYR A 119 11.88 -12.60 5.01
CA TYR A 119 12.83 -13.08 6.01
C TYR A 119 13.48 -14.40 5.61
N GLY A 120 14.81 -14.43 5.65
CA GLY A 120 15.60 -15.58 5.21
C GLY A 120 15.80 -15.66 3.69
N TYR A 121 15.25 -14.73 2.91
CA TYR A 121 15.49 -14.60 1.47
C TYR A 121 16.55 -13.53 1.17
N PRO A 122 17.21 -13.58 0.01
CA PRO A 122 18.19 -12.55 -0.38
C PRO A 122 17.63 -11.11 -0.40
N SER A 123 16.31 -10.96 -0.61
CA SER A 123 15.60 -9.69 -0.62
C SER A 123 15.33 -9.09 0.76
N GLU A 124 15.61 -9.81 1.85
CA GLU A 124 15.33 -9.34 3.22
C GLU A 124 15.89 -7.93 3.47
N ALA A 125 17.14 -7.71 3.07
CA ALA A 125 17.84 -6.44 3.29
C ALA A 125 17.21 -5.26 2.54
N ASP A 126 16.54 -5.52 1.42
CA ASP A 126 15.93 -4.50 0.56
C ASP A 126 14.50 -4.14 1.03
N ILE A 127 13.82 -5.07 1.71
CA ILE A 127 12.43 -4.91 2.16
C ILE A 127 12.35 -4.53 3.65
N LYS A 128 13.36 -4.86 4.45
CA LYS A 128 13.35 -4.56 5.88
C LYS A 128 13.28 -3.06 6.17
N GLY A 129 12.27 -2.63 6.92
CA GLY A 129 12.05 -1.23 7.26
C GLY A 129 11.48 -0.39 6.12
N LEU A 130 10.98 -1.02 5.05
CA LEU A 130 10.39 -0.35 3.89
C LEU A 130 9.20 0.53 4.26
N PHE A 131 8.46 0.19 5.31
CA PHE A 131 7.32 0.95 5.82
C PHE A 131 7.58 1.61 7.18
N ALA A 132 8.83 1.65 7.65
CA ALA A 132 9.17 2.18 8.98
C ALA A 132 8.74 3.64 9.18
N ASP A 133 8.73 4.45 8.12
CA ASP A 133 8.30 5.85 8.15
C ASP A 133 6.77 6.03 8.06
N PHE A 134 6.01 4.98 7.74
CA PHE A 134 4.55 5.00 7.72
C PHE A 134 4.00 4.56 9.09
N ASP A 135 4.12 5.44 10.09
CA ASP A 135 3.61 5.16 11.44
C ASP A 135 2.08 5.32 11.49
N THR A 136 1.36 4.21 11.41
CA THR A 136 -0.12 4.14 11.50
C THR A 136 -0.66 4.51 12.89
N THR A 137 0.18 4.57 13.91
CA THR A 137 -0.19 4.83 15.30
C THR A 137 0.13 6.26 15.75
N SER A 138 0.80 7.04 14.91
CA SER A 138 1.29 8.36 15.26
C SER A 138 0.20 9.29 15.78
N ASN A 139 0.52 10.08 16.80
CA ASN A 139 -0.36 11.18 17.25
C ASN A 139 -0.49 12.29 16.20
N ARG A 140 0.37 12.30 15.18
CA ARG A 140 0.28 13.18 14.00
C ARG A 140 -0.95 12.86 13.14
N LEU A 141 -1.45 11.63 13.20
CA LEU A 141 -2.69 11.21 12.53
C LEU A 141 -3.96 11.56 13.33
N GLY A 142 -3.82 12.03 14.57
CA GLY A 142 -4.93 12.39 15.45
C GLY A 142 -4.81 11.76 16.84
N ASN A 143 -5.63 12.27 17.78
CA ASN A 143 -5.55 11.87 19.18
C ASN A 143 -6.37 10.61 19.50
N THR A 144 -7.35 10.27 18.66
CA THR A 144 -8.19 9.07 18.82
C THR A 144 -7.95 8.08 17.69
N VAL A 145 -8.26 6.79 17.93
CA VAL A 145 -8.19 5.76 16.87
C VAL A 145 -9.10 6.12 15.69
N LYS A 146 -10.28 6.69 15.96
CA LYS A 146 -11.21 7.15 14.93
C LYS A 146 -10.59 8.24 14.05
N ASP A 147 -9.93 9.23 14.65
CA ASP A 147 -9.25 10.29 13.89
C ASP A 147 -8.15 9.71 13.01
N LYS A 148 -7.33 8.81 13.57
CA LYS A 148 -6.25 8.14 12.84
C LYS A 148 -6.78 7.38 11.64
N ASN A 149 -7.81 6.55 11.83
CA ASN A 149 -8.44 5.80 10.74
C ASN A 149 -9.04 6.72 9.69
N SER A 150 -9.72 7.80 10.11
CA SER A 150 -10.30 8.76 9.16
C SER A 150 -9.22 9.43 8.30
N ARG A 151 -8.08 9.82 8.89
CA ARG A 151 -6.96 10.41 8.13
C ARG A 151 -6.26 9.41 7.23
N LEU A 152 -5.99 8.20 7.71
CA LEU A 152 -5.43 7.12 6.90
C LEU A 152 -6.34 6.78 5.73
N ALA A 153 -7.66 6.70 5.96
CA ALA A 153 -8.64 6.48 4.91
C ALA A 153 -8.62 7.62 3.87
N ALA A 154 -8.53 8.88 4.31
CA ALA A 154 -8.40 10.01 3.40
C ALA A 154 -7.12 9.94 2.55
N VAL A 155 -5.99 9.51 3.12
CA VAL A 155 -4.74 9.28 2.38
C VAL A 155 -4.93 8.20 1.32
N LEU A 156 -5.45 7.03 1.71
CA LEU A 156 -5.65 5.92 0.79
C LEU A 156 -6.65 6.27 -0.32
N LYS A 157 -7.77 6.93 0.01
CA LYS A 157 -8.77 7.38 -0.97
C LYS A 157 -8.27 8.47 -1.89
N GLY A 158 -7.43 9.37 -1.38
CA GLY A 158 -6.69 10.30 -2.21
C GLY A 158 -5.87 9.52 -3.23
N VAL A 159 -4.97 8.66 -2.75
CA VAL A 159 -4.06 7.89 -3.62
C VAL A 159 -4.82 6.98 -4.60
N GLU A 160 -5.97 6.42 -4.23
CA GLU A 160 -6.84 5.62 -5.12
C GLU A 160 -7.38 6.45 -6.30
N GLY A 161 -7.64 7.74 -6.09
CA GLY A 161 -8.16 8.65 -7.13
C GLY A 161 -7.12 9.16 -8.15
N LEU A 162 -5.85 8.74 -8.04
CA LEU A 162 -4.78 9.04 -9.00
C LEU A 162 -4.82 8.13 -10.23
#